data_AF-A0A7S2BK88-F1
#
_entry.id   AF-A0A7S2BK88-F1
#
_cell.length_a   1.000
_cell.length_b   1.000
_cell.length_c   1.000
_cell.angle_alpha   90.00
_cell.angle_beta   90.00
_cell.angle_gamma   90.00
#
_symmetry.space_group_name_H-M   'P 1'
#
loop_
_entity.id
_entity.type
_entity.pdbx_description
1 polymer ?
#
loop_
_entity_poly.entity_id
_entity_poly.type
_entity_poly.pdbx_seq_one_letter_code
_entity_poly.pdbx_strand_id
1 'polypeptide(L)'
;CAWEIFTAFAFQSESEALRRIDFVALDVVSEAGGGCASDALKALEMFSVGAAECWDPNDRSKMMKVIDALGRREFDCKVQRMASCIRENMSVPPGIPPASASLYATIPRPLSALALLDLEDGPDQED
;
A
#
# COMPACT_ATOMS: atom_id res chain seq x y z
N CYS A 1 -3.82 4.08 8.43
CA CYS A 1 -5.07 3.36 8.76
C CYS A 1 -5.70 2.86 7.44
N ALA A 2 -6.46 1.75 7.46
CA ALA A 2 -7.03 1.17 6.24
C ALA A 2 -8.05 2.08 5.55
N TRP A 3 -8.71 2.98 6.29
CA TRP A 3 -9.65 3.95 5.74
C TRP A 3 -9.01 4.93 4.78
N GLU A 4 -7.88 5.52 5.16
CA GLU A 4 -7.24 6.54 4.31
C GLU A 4 -6.82 5.90 2.99
N ILE A 5 -6.28 4.68 3.05
CA ILE A 5 -5.91 3.90 1.88
C ILE A 5 -7.16 3.59 1.03
N PHE A 6 -8.27 3.18 1.65
CA PHE A 6 -9.53 2.93 0.95
C PHE A 6 -10.06 4.18 0.25
N THR A 7 -10.18 5.29 0.95
CA THR A 7 -10.64 6.56 0.38
C THR A 7 -9.73 7.03 -0.74
N ALA A 8 -8.41 6.85 -0.61
CA ALA A 8 -7.47 7.15 -1.68
C ALA A 8 -7.67 6.25 -2.90
N PHE A 9 -8.03 4.98 -2.78
CA PHE A 9 -8.27 4.10 -3.94
C PHE A 9 -9.69 4.10 -4.48
N ALA A 10 -10.66 4.69 -3.77
CA ALA A 10 -12.07 4.68 -4.14
C ALA A 10 -12.42 5.73 -5.21
N PHE A 11 -11.70 6.85 -5.25
CA PHE A 11 -12.05 8.00 -6.10
C PHE A 11 -11.04 8.33 -7.20
N GLN A 12 -10.00 7.53 -7.36
CA GLN A 12 -8.94 7.75 -8.34
C GLN A 12 -8.34 6.41 -8.77
N SER A 13 -7.59 6.43 -9.88
CA SER A 13 -6.85 5.26 -10.33
C SER A 13 -5.77 4.88 -9.31
N GLU A 14 -5.35 3.62 -9.35
CA GLU A 14 -4.30 3.07 -8.49
C GLU A 14 -2.99 3.88 -8.61
N SER A 15 -2.60 4.21 -9.84
CA SER A 15 -1.42 5.02 -10.14
C SER A 15 -1.46 6.43 -9.54
N GLU A 16 -2.62 7.10 -9.58
CA GLU A 16 -2.78 8.43 -8.99
C GLU A 16 -2.79 8.39 -7.46
N ALA A 17 -3.40 7.36 -6.86
CA ALA A 17 -3.36 7.16 -5.43
C ALA A 17 -1.91 6.97 -4.93
N LEU A 18 -1.14 6.10 -5.60
CA LEU A 18 0.25 5.83 -5.25
C LEU A 18 1.15 7.07 -5.38
N ARG A 19 0.84 7.99 -6.30
CA ARG A 19 1.58 9.27 -6.44
C ARG A 19 1.34 10.24 -5.28
N ARG A 20 0.19 10.14 -4.61
CA ARG A 20 -0.24 11.09 -3.57
C ARG A 20 0.02 10.59 -2.17
N ILE A 21 0.17 9.29 -1.98
CA ILE A 21 0.41 8.69 -0.67
C ILE A 21 1.92 8.60 -0.44
N ASP A 22 2.40 9.34 0.57
CA ASP A 22 3.75 9.17 1.09
C ASP A 22 3.71 8.12 2.20
N PHE A 23 4.35 6.97 1.95
CA PHE A 23 4.47 5.93 2.95
C PHE A 23 5.65 6.26 3.87
N VAL A 24 5.43 6.15 5.17
CA VAL A 24 6.49 6.26 6.17
C VAL A 24 6.38 5.03 7.05
N ALA A 25 7.42 4.20 7.07
CA ALA A 25 7.50 3.12 8.03
C ALA A 25 7.73 3.75 9.41
N LEU A 26 6.73 3.61 10.28
CA LEU A 26 6.92 3.90 11.69
C LEU A 26 7.69 2.72 12.26
N ASP A 27 9.00 2.87 12.43
CA ASP A 27 9.78 1.95 13.26
C ASP A 27 9.19 2.06 14.67
N VAL A 28 8.21 1.20 14.95
CA VAL A 28 7.77 1.00 16.31
C VAL A 28 8.96 0.32 16.95
N VAL A 29 9.74 1.10 17.71
CA VAL A 29 10.72 0.63 18.67
C VAL A 29 9.93 -0.20 19.66
N SER A 30 9.59 -1.44 19.28
CA SER A 30 9.03 -2.40 20.18
C SER A 30 10.08 -2.57 21.26
N GLU A 31 9.67 -2.51 22.52
CA GLU A 31 10.53 -2.77 23.69
C GLU A 31 11.27 -4.14 23.58
N ALA A 32 10.87 -4.98 22.62
CA ALA A 32 11.49 -6.24 22.24
C ALA A 32 12.46 -6.20 21.03
N GLY A 33 12.77 -5.03 20.46
CA GLY A 33 13.90 -4.82 19.55
C GLY A 33 13.86 -5.54 18.20
N GLY A 34 12.75 -5.51 17.44
CA GLY A 34 12.73 -6.23 16.16
C GLY A 34 11.65 -5.91 15.13
N GLY A 35 10.88 -4.82 15.25
CA GLY A 35 9.94 -4.44 14.19
C GLY A 35 10.67 -3.74 13.05
N CYS A 36 11.15 -4.47 12.05
CA CYS A 36 11.77 -3.87 10.86
C CYS A 36 10.68 -3.43 9.87
N ALA A 37 10.89 -2.34 9.13
CA ALA A 37 10.03 -1.92 8.02
C ALA A 37 9.66 -3.06 7.03
N SER A 38 10.53 -4.07 6.90
CA SER A 38 10.27 -5.29 6.13
C SER A 38 9.05 -6.07 6.61
N ASP A 39 8.78 -6.11 7.91
CA ASP A 39 7.66 -6.87 8.47
C ASP A 39 6.33 -6.14 8.30
N ALA A 40 6.34 -4.80 8.33
CA ALA A 40 5.17 -3.99 7.99
C ALA A 40 4.77 -4.15 6.52
N LEU A 41 5.75 -4.20 5.60
CA LEU A 41 5.47 -4.46 4.18
C LEU A 41 4.92 -5.86 3.94
N LYS A 42 5.48 -6.89 4.58
CA LYS A 42 4.93 -8.25 4.52
C LYS A 42 3.48 -8.31 5.03
N ALA A 43 3.17 -7.59 6.10
CA ALA A 43 1.80 -7.51 6.60
C ALA A 43 0.85 -6.85 5.58
N LEU A 44 1.31 -5.82 4.86
CA LEU A 44 0.53 -5.19 3.80
C LEU A 44 0.38 -6.09 2.55
N GLU A 45 1.38 -6.92 2.23
CA GLU A 45 1.30 -7.90 1.13
C GLU A 45 0.32 -9.04 1.41
N MET A 46 0.05 -9.32 2.68
CA MET A 46 -0.98 -10.26 3.12
C MET A 46 -2.23 -9.55 3.64
N PHE A 47 -2.40 -8.26 3.32
CA PHE A 47 -3.45 -7.45 3.88
C PHE A 47 -4.82 -8.06 3.58
N SER A 48 -5.68 -8.07 4.61
CA SER A 48 -7.11 -8.30 4.46
C SER A 48 -7.87 -7.30 5.30
N VAL A 49 -8.78 -6.57 4.67
CA VAL A 49 -9.61 -5.57 5.34
C VAL A 49 -10.49 -6.17 6.44
N GLY A 50 -10.84 -7.46 6.33
CA GLY A 50 -11.61 -8.16 7.36
C GLY A 50 -10.82 -8.36 8.67
N ALA A 51 -9.50 -8.48 8.58
CA ALA A 51 -8.58 -8.63 9.70
C ALA A 51 -8.01 -7.31 10.20
N ALA A 52 -8.31 -6.18 9.53
CA ALA A 52 -7.88 -4.87 9.98
C ALA A 52 -8.64 -4.45 11.25
N GLU A 53 -7.90 -4.23 12.35
CA GLU A 53 -8.44 -3.84 13.66
C GLU A 53 -8.49 -2.32 13.87
N CYS A 54 -8.24 -1.52 12.83
CA CYS A 54 -8.13 -0.06 12.93
C CYS A 54 -9.48 0.69 12.97
N TRP A 55 -10.57 0.00 13.30
CA TRP A 55 -11.92 0.55 13.25
C TRP A 55 -12.50 0.67 14.65
N ASP A 56 -13.21 1.77 14.92
CA ASP A 56 -14.13 1.78 16.05
C ASP A 56 -15.19 0.67 15.84
N PRO A 57 -15.51 -0.15 16.85
CA PRO A 57 -16.46 -1.25 16.71
C PRO A 57 -17.81 -0.81 16.13
N ASN A 58 -18.28 0.41 16.44
CA ASN A 58 -19.54 0.94 15.96
C ASN A 58 -19.49 1.35 14.48
N ASP A 59 -18.32 1.76 13.99
CA ASP A 59 -18.15 2.19 12.59
C ASP A 59 -17.69 1.06 11.68
N ARG A 60 -17.08 -0.01 12.22
CA ARG A 60 -16.64 -1.18 11.45
C ARG A 60 -17.76 -1.73 10.56
N SER A 61 -18.97 -1.90 11.09
CA SER A 61 -20.10 -2.44 10.30
C SER A 61 -20.54 -1.53 9.16
N LYS A 62 -20.45 -0.21 9.34
CA LYS A 62 -20.78 0.75 8.27
C LYS A 62 -19.69 0.76 7.21
N MET A 63 -18.43 0.74 7.66
CA MET A 63 -17.25 0.68 6.82
C MET A 63 -17.28 -0.53 5.89
N MET A 64 -17.51 -1.71 6.47
CA MET A 64 -17.52 -2.96 5.73
C MET A 64 -18.64 -2.97 4.68
N LYS A 65 -19.81 -2.37 4.95
CA LYS A 65 -20.87 -2.23 3.93
C LYS A 65 -20.41 -1.41 2.73
N VAL A 66 -19.69 -0.31 2.94
CA VAL A 66 -19.17 0.54 1.86
C VAL A 66 -18.09 -0.21 1.08
N ILE A 67 -17.17 -0.86 1.78
CA ILE A 67 -16.10 -1.67 1.16
C ILE A 67 -16.70 -2.83 0.36
N ASP A 68 -17.71 -3.52 0.89
CA ASP A 68 -18.40 -4.62 0.21
C ASP A 68 -19.12 -4.13 -1.05
N ALA A 69 -19.76 -2.96 -0.99
CA ALA A 69 -20.43 -2.37 -2.14
C ALA A 69 -19.45 -1.93 -3.24
N LEU A 70 -18.22 -1.56 -2.88
CA LEU A 70 -17.18 -1.11 -3.81
C LEU A 70 -16.23 -2.23 -4.27
N GLY A 71 -16.38 -3.44 -3.72
CA GLY A 71 -15.52 -4.58 -4.04
C GLY A 71 -14.44 -4.79 -2.98
N ARG A 72 -14.75 -5.64 -1.99
CA ARG A 72 -13.81 -5.99 -0.90
C ARG A 72 -12.54 -6.63 -1.43
N ARG A 73 -12.68 -7.58 -2.36
CA ARG A 73 -11.55 -8.33 -2.90
C ARG A 73 -10.64 -7.42 -3.71
N GLU A 74 -11.23 -6.55 -4.51
CA GLU A 74 -10.56 -5.56 -5.33
C GLU A 74 -9.75 -4.59 -4.45
N PHE A 75 -10.32 -4.18 -3.32
CA PHE A 75 -9.61 -3.37 -2.34
C PHE A 75 -8.40 -4.11 -1.73
N ASP A 76 -8.59 -5.34 -1.23
CA ASP A 76 -7.49 -6.14 -0.70
C ASP A 76 -6.37 -6.31 -1.74
N CYS A 77 -6.71 -6.65 -2.99
CA CYS A 77 -5.75 -6.78 -4.08
C CYS A 77 -5.01 -5.48 -4.41
N LYS A 78 -5.65 -4.32 -4.33
CA LYS A 78 -4.99 -3.01 -4.52
C LYS A 78 -3.97 -2.73 -3.42
N VAL A 79 -4.31 -3.00 -2.15
CA VAL A 79 -3.40 -2.80 -1.02
C VAL A 79 -2.17 -3.72 -1.12
N GLN A 80 -2.39 -4.98 -1.50
CA GLN A 80 -1.31 -5.96 -1.66
C GLN A 80 -0.36 -5.60 -2.82
N ARG A 81 -0.91 -5.15 -3.96
CA ARG A 81 -0.11 -4.67 -5.10
C ARG A 81 0.68 -3.42 -4.75
N MET A 82 0.04 -2.45 -4.09
CA MET A 82 0.72 -1.28 -3.53
C MET A 82 1.91 -1.66 -2.64
N ALA A 83 1.75 -2.63 -1.73
CA ALA A 83 2.84 -3.09 -0.87
C ALA A 83 4.01 -3.66 -1.68
N SER A 84 3.72 -4.46 -2.71
CA SER A 84 4.72 -5.00 -3.64
C SER A 84 5.46 -3.88 -4.38
N CYS A 85 4.73 -2.88 -4.91
CA CYS A 85 5.34 -1.73 -5.58
C CYS A 85 6.24 -0.93 -4.63
N ILE A 86 5.84 -0.73 -3.38
CA ILE A 86 6.67 -0.04 -2.39
C ILE A 86 7.96 -0.82 -2.13
N ARG A 87 7.86 -2.14 -1.94
CA ARG A 87 9.02 -3.02 -1.71
C ARG A 87 10.02 -2.97 -2.86
N GLU A 88 9.54 -3.00 -4.10
CA GLU A 88 10.38 -2.90 -5.30
C GLU A 88 11.11 -1.56 -5.35
N ASN A 89 10.42 -0.45 -5.04
CA ASN A 89 11.02 0.89 -4.99
C ASN A 89 11.94 1.11 -3.78
N MET A 90 11.81 0.31 -2.70
CA MET A 90 12.73 0.31 -1.56
C MET A 90 14.03 -0.45 -1.82
N SER A 91 14.11 -1.27 -2.88
CA SER A 91 15.37 -1.90 -3.24
C SER A 91 16.36 -0.84 -3.74
N VAL A 92 17.17 -0.34 -2.81
CA VAL A 92 18.28 0.56 -3.12
C VAL A 92 19.21 -0.16 -4.10
N PRO A 93 19.60 0.45 -5.23
CA PRO A 93 20.61 -0.14 -6.10
C PRO A 93 21.89 -0.37 -5.28
N PRO A 94 22.55 -1.54 -5.38
CA PRO A 94 23.74 -1.83 -4.60
C PRO A 94 24.85 -0.82 -4.96
N GLY A 95 25.17 0.10 -4.05
CA GLY A 95 26.31 1.02 -4.25
C GLY A 95 26.22 2.42 -3.67
N ILE A 96 25.07 2.87 -3.13
CA ILE A 96 24.96 4.21 -2.51
C ILE A 96 25.03 4.07 -0.99
N PRO A 97 26.10 4.54 -0.31
CA PRO A 97 26.16 4.52 1.15
C PRO A 97 25.10 5.47 1.72
N PRO A 98 24.42 5.09 2.84
CA PRO A 98 23.40 5.92 3.44
C PRO A 98 24.05 7.20 4.01
N ALA A 99 23.81 8.33 3.36
CA ALA A 99 24.14 9.63 3.94
C ALA A 99 23.20 9.85 5.13
N SER A 100 23.79 9.83 6.34
CA SER A 100 23.23 10.27 7.63
C SER A 100 21.75 9.92 7.87
N ALA A 101 21.53 8.90 8.70
CA ALA A 101 20.26 8.47 9.26
C ALA A 101 19.34 9.66 9.63
N SER A 102 18.40 9.96 8.75
CA SER A 102 17.16 10.63 9.10
C SER A 102 16.33 9.62 9.88
N LEU A 103 15.86 10.00 11.08
CA LEU A 103 14.94 9.22 11.93
C LEU A 103 13.58 8.92 11.26
N TYR A 104 13.39 9.37 10.02
CA TYR A 104 12.26 9.06 9.17
C TYR A 104 12.79 8.48 7.86
N ALA A 105 12.62 7.18 7.68
CA ALA A 105 12.78 6.56 6.38
C ALA A 105 11.59 7.00 5.51
N THR A 106 11.72 8.15 4.85
CA THR A 106 10.78 8.58 3.82
C THR A 106 10.90 7.61 2.66
N ILE A 107 9.82 6.89 2.37
CA ILE A 107 9.78 5.94 1.26
C ILE A 107 9.79 6.78 -0.02
N PRO A 108 10.79 6.62 -0.92
CA PRO A 108 10.84 7.40 -2.14
C PRO A 108 9.57 7.16 -2.95
N ARG A 109 8.94 8.25 -3.41
CA ARG A 109 7.79 8.18 -4.30
C ARG A 109 8.14 7.32 -5.52
N PRO A 110 7.29 6.37 -5.95
CA PRO A 110 7.54 5.59 -7.15
C PRO A 110 7.65 6.53 -8.36
N LEU A 111 8.86 6.74 -8.87
CA LEU A 111 9.05 7.45 -10.14
C LEU A 111 8.86 6.52 -11.35
N SER A 112 8.71 5.21 -11.12
CA SER A 112 8.79 4.15 -12.15
C SER A 112 7.63 3.13 -12.15
N ALA A 113 6.68 3.20 -11.22
CA ALA A 113 5.52 2.26 -11.18
C ALA A 113 4.58 2.36 -12.41
N LEU A 114 4.76 3.38 -13.26
CA LEU A 114 4.02 3.53 -14.51
C LEU A 114 4.37 2.47 -15.57
N ALA A 115 5.59 1.91 -15.56
CA ALA A 115 5.99 0.97 -16.61
C ALA A 115 5.42 -0.46 -16.45
N LEU A 116 4.87 -0.79 -15.28
CA LEU A 116 4.37 -2.14 -14.95
C LEU A 116 2.85 -2.29 -15.08
N LEU A 117 2.10 -1.19 -15.15
CA LEU A 117 0.63 -1.23 -15.19
C LEU A 117 0.05 -1.00 -16.61
N ASP A 118 0.89 -0.74 -17.62
CA ASP A 118 0.48 -0.49 -19.02
C ASP A 118 0.35 -1.77 -19.88
N LEU A 119 0.26 -2.98 -19.29
CA LEU A 119 0.35 -4.24 -20.04
C LEU A 119 -0.97 -5.00 -20.29
N GLU A 120 -2.14 -4.48 -19.93
CA GLU A 120 -3.41 -5.18 -20.20
C GLU A 120 -4.48 -4.26 -20.79
N ASP A 121 -4.38 -3.99 -22.10
CA ASP A 121 -5.54 -3.63 -22.93
C ASP A 121 -5.43 -4.45 -24.23
N GLY A 122 -5.99 -5.65 -24.19
CA GLY A 122 -6.12 -6.52 -25.36
C GLY A 122 -7.29 -6.04 -26.22
N PRO A 123 -7.14 -5.95 -27.56
CA PRO A 123 -8.19 -5.38 -28.40
C PRO A 123 -9.43 -6.27 -28.39
N ASP A 124 -10.58 -5.66 -28.05
CA ASP A 124 -11.91 -6.22 -28.25
C ASP A 124 -12.09 -6.60 -29.72
N GLN A 125 -12.24 -7.91 -29.96
CA GLN A 125 -12.56 -8.47 -31.25
C GLN A 125 -14.09 -8.55 -31.36
N GLU A 126 -14.69 -7.58 -32.04
CA GLU A 126 -16.11 -7.56 -32.38
C GLU A 126 -16.38 -8.56 -33.53
N ASP A 127 -17.36 -9.46 -33.34
CA ASP A 127 -17.98 -10.33 -34.37
C ASP A 127 -19.33 -9.75 -34.82
#